data_AF-A0A0F9VVG7-F1
#
_entry.id   AF-A0A0F9VVG7-F1
#
_cell.length_a   1.000
_cell.length_b   1.000
_cell.length_c   1.000
_cell.angle_alpha   90.00
_cell.angle_beta   90.00
_cell.angle_gamma   90.00
#
_symmetry.space_group_name_H-M   'P 1'
#
loop_
_entity.id
_entity.type
_entity.pdbx_description
1 polymer ?
#
loop_
_entity_poly.entity_id
_entity_poly.type
_entity_poly.pdbx_seq_one_letter_code
_entity_poly.pdbx_strand_id
1 'polypeptide(L)'
;MSVIEQLEGLRNKRADSLVALQADAANLAKAVKQVDDAVLFLRGASDDLGRIGFAPEIAFGDGGKVSVTFMLPAVVSSPDDVTANGPDPVAEILQETTAQNESAAPPIADMDASPAVAEPEYKVGRWTDEELRMVTAAVANGKTCKEISVVLNRSEIGVGMKMQAIARKDAVPLVKKADKPAADKVPKSAVKPMQDEVKQKKRADSVPKVSEQSLSSEDRAVNTHLDAVGYSGGWSKIKDFEVLAGLVKGKAAALVADEMGVETGDVVTRFRALNTKVGDMGHQTRLLRILRMRAGV
;
A
#
# COMPACT_ATOMS: atom_id res chain seq x y z
N MET A 1 51.18 14.18 -42.44
CA MET A 1 50.34 14.13 -41.23
C MET A 1 51.06 14.93 -40.17
N SER A 2 50.46 16.03 -39.71
CA SER A 2 51.08 16.96 -38.77
C SER A 2 51.01 16.39 -37.34
N VAL A 3 52.02 16.68 -36.50
CA VAL A 3 52.00 16.33 -35.07
C VAL A 3 50.75 16.91 -34.38
N ILE A 4 50.25 18.04 -34.86
CA ILE A 4 49.03 18.69 -34.36
C ILE A 4 47.80 17.81 -34.62
N GLU A 5 47.66 17.24 -35.82
CA GLU A 5 46.54 16.35 -36.17
C GLU A 5 46.53 15.07 -35.32
N GLN A 6 47.72 14.53 -34.99
CA GLN A 6 47.84 13.37 -34.11
C GLN A 6 47.44 13.68 -32.67
N LEU A 7 47.82 14.85 -32.14
CA LEU A 7 47.45 15.29 -30.80
C LEU A 7 45.94 15.59 -30.68
N GLU A 8 45.33 16.19 -31.70
CA GLU A 8 43.88 16.39 -31.74
C GLU A 8 43.12 15.05 -31.81
N GLY A 9 43.61 14.10 -32.61
CA GLY A 9 43.04 12.76 -32.67
C GLY A 9 43.08 12.02 -31.32
N LEU A 10 44.18 12.12 -30.58
CA LEU A 10 44.30 11.54 -29.24
C LEU A 10 43.41 12.24 -28.21
N ARG A 11 43.29 13.57 -28.29
CA ARG A 11 42.39 14.35 -27.43
C ARG A 11 40.93 13.95 -27.62
N ASN A 12 40.49 13.79 -28.87
CA ASN A 12 39.13 13.39 -29.20
C ASN A 12 38.83 11.96 -28.71
N LYS A 13 39.75 11.01 -28.94
CA LYS A 13 39.62 9.64 -28.41
C LYS A 13 39.50 9.60 -26.88
N ARG A 14 40.26 10.45 -26.18
CA ARG A 14 40.18 10.55 -24.71
C ARG A 14 38.85 11.15 -24.25
N ALA A 15 38.33 12.15 -24.97
CA ALA A 15 37.02 12.74 -24.68
C ALA A 15 35.91 11.70 -24.84
N ASP A 16 35.91 10.93 -25.93
CA ASP A 16 34.92 9.88 -26.19
C ASP A 16 34.97 8.78 -25.12
N SER A 17 36.18 8.37 -24.70
CA SER A 17 36.36 7.39 -23.62
C SER A 17 35.85 7.90 -22.27
N LEU A 18 35.99 9.20 -21.98
CA LEU A 18 35.49 9.81 -20.75
C LEU A 18 33.96 9.85 -20.74
N VAL A 19 33.34 10.19 -21.88
CA VAL A 19 31.88 10.16 -22.04
C VAL A 19 31.33 8.75 -21.86
N ALA A 20 31.98 7.73 -22.41
CA ALA A 20 31.60 6.34 -22.22
C ALA A 20 31.66 5.92 -20.74
N LEU A 21 32.77 6.22 -20.04
CA LEU A 21 32.91 5.94 -18.60
C LEU A 21 31.86 6.66 -17.75
N GLN A 22 31.47 7.88 -18.12
CA GLN A 22 30.44 8.63 -17.40
C GLN A 22 29.05 8.01 -17.61
N ALA A 23 28.75 7.51 -18.81
CA ALA A 23 27.53 6.77 -19.08
C ALA A 23 27.47 5.45 -18.29
N ASP A 24 28.58 4.71 -18.24
CA ASP A 24 28.69 3.47 -17.47
C ASP A 24 28.52 3.71 -15.97
N ALA A 25 29.13 4.76 -15.43
CA ALA A 25 28.95 5.16 -14.04
C ALA A 25 27.49 5.53 -13.72
N ALA A 26 26.80 6.22 -14.63
CA ALA A 26 25.38 6.54 -14.46
C ALA A 26 24.49 5.30 -14.52
N ASN A 27 24.82 4.33 -15.38
CA ASN A 27 24.11 3.05 -15.45
C ASN A 27 24.33 2.21 -14.19
N LEU A 28 25.58 2.18 -13.67
CA LEU A 28 25.89 1.52 -12.41
C LEU A 28 25.13 2.13 -11.24
N ALA A 29 25.08 3.46 -11.15
CA ALA A 29 24.33 4.16 -10.10
C ALA A 29 22.82 3.83 -10.14
N LYS A 30 22.24 3.70 -11.35
CA LYS A 30 20.85 3.24 -11.50
C LYS A 30 20.66 1.80 -11.05
N ALA A 31 21.59 0.91 -11.40
CA ALA A 31 21.53 -0.51 -11.00
C ALA A 31 21.64 -0.66 -9.47
N VAL A 32 22.57 0.07 -8.83
CA VAL A 32 22.71 0.10 -7.37
C VAL A 32 21.40 0.56 -6.72
N LYS A 33 20.80 1.64 -7.22
CA LYS A 33 19.52 2.11 -6.71
C LYS A 33 18.39 1.07 -6.83
N GLN A 34 18.33 0.35 -7.97
CA GLN A 34 17.34 -0.72 -8.15
C GLN A 34 17.53 -1.87 -7.15
N VAL A 35 18.79 -2.21 -6.84
CA VAL A 35 19.11 -3.22 -5.82
C VAL A 35 18.68 -2.73 -4.43
N ASP A 36 18.97 -1.49 -4.06
CA ASP A 36 18.54 -0.91 -2.79
C ASP A 36 17.01 -0.90 -2.65
N ASP A 37 16.29 -0.48 -3.69
CA ASP A 37 14.81 -0.48 -3.71
C ASP A 37 14.25 -1.91 -3.55
N ALA A 38 14.88 -2.91 -4.18
CA ALA A 38 14.50 -4.32 -4.05
C ALA A 38 14.78 -4.88 -2.63
N VAL A 39 15.92 -4.54 -2.03
CA VAL A 39 16.26 -4.92 -0.66
C VAL A 39 15.26 -4.31 0.34
N LEU A 40 14.89 -3.04 0.15
CA LEU A 40 13.93 -2.35 1.00
C LEU A 40 12.55 -3.02 0.91
N PHE A 41 12.12 -3.40 -0.30
CA PHE A 41 10.87 -4.12 -0.53
C PHE A 41 10.87 -5.50 0.16
N LEU A 42 11.94 -6.29 -0.02
CA LEU A 42 12.08 -7.60 0.61
C LEU A 42 12.04 -7.53 2.14
N ARG A 43 12.63 -6.48 2.72
CA ARG A 43 12.58 -6.24 4.16
C ARG A 43 11.16 -5.95 4.63
N GLY A 44 10.42 -5.09 3.92
CA GLY A 44 9.02 -4.81 4.23
C GLY A 44 8.14 -6.07 4.13
N ALA A 45 8.35 -6.89 3.10
CA ALA A 45 7.66 -8.17 2.94
C ALA A 45 7.99 -9.15 4.07
N SER A 46 9.26 -9.21 4.51
CA SER A 46 9.67 -10.02 5.66
C SER A 46 8.98 -9.59 6.95
N ASP A 47 8.90 -8.27 7.21
CA ASP A 47 8.22 -7.72 8.39
C ASP A 47 6.71 -8.04 8.38
N ASP A 48 6.05 -7.92 7.21
CA ASP A 48 4.63 -8.25 7.07
C ASP A 48 4.36 -9.75 7.23
N LEU A 49 5.26 -10.61 6.73
CA LEU A 49 5.22 -12.06 6.96
C LEU A 49 5.44 -12.41 8.45
N GLY A 50 6.34 -11.69 9.14
CA GLY A 50 6.55 -11.80 10.58
C GLY A 50 5.27 -11.56 11.38
N ARG A 51 4.47 -10.57 10.97
CA ARG A 51 3.20 -10.24 11.64
C ARG A 51 2.12 -11.32 11.51
N ILE A 52 2.17 -12.13 10.46
CA ILE A 52 1.25 -13.26 10.27
C ILE A 52 1.82 -14.59 10.80
N GLY A 53 2.94 -14.55 11.52
CA GLY A 53 3.52 -15.73 12.18
C GLY A 53 4.49 -16.53 11.31
N PHE A 54 4.88 -16.02 10.13
CA PHE A 54 5.91 -16.63 9.30
C PHE A 54 7.27 -15.99 9.58
N ALA A 55 8.32 -16.81 9.68
CA ALA A 55 9.70 -16.33 9.80
C ALA A 55 10.49 -16.67 8.52
N PRO A 56 10.34 -15.89 7.44
CA PRO A 56 11.06 -16.13 6.20
C PRO A 56 12.56 -15.82 6.40
N GLU A 57 13.41 -16.74 6.00
CA GLU A 57 14.84 -16.51 5.93
C GLU A 57 15.20 -15.99 4.54
N ILE A 58 15.77 -14.79 4.47
CA ILE A 58 16.19 -14.15 3.22
C ILE A 58 17.71 -14.20 3.15
N ALA A 59 18.25 -14.94 2.19
CA ALA A 59 19.67 -15.01 1.93
C ALA A 59 20.01 -14.40 0.56
N PHE A 60 21.11 -13.64 0.52
CA PHE A 60 21.66 -13.04 -0.69
C PHE A 60 22.86 -13.87 -1.15
N GLY A 61 22.70 -14.57 -2.27
CA GLY A 61 23.75 -15.39 -2.88
C GLY A 61 24.55 -14.63 -3.93
N ASP A 62 25.63 -15.27 -4.38
CA ASP A 62 26.51 -14.73 -5.42
C ASP A 62 25.75 -14.45 -6.73
N GLY A 63 26.15 -13.37 -7.42
CA GLY A 63 25.55 -12.95 -8.68
C GLY A 63 24.18 -12.28 -8.54
N GLY A 64 23.84 -11.75 -7.36
CA GLY A 64 22.59 -11.03 -7.13
C GLY A 64 21.37 -11.93 -6.99
N LYS A 65 21.57 -13.22 -6.70
CA LYS A 65 20.48 -14.15 -6.43
C LYS A 65 19.94 -13.90 -5.03
N VAL A 66 18.63 -13.78 -4.90
CA VAL A 66 17.95 -13.72 -3.60
C VAL A 66 17.18 -15.01 -3.42
N SER A 67 17.47 -15.76 -2.36
CA SER A 67 16.70 -16.93 -1.95
C SER A 67 15.87 -16.60 -0.72
N VAL A 68 14.58 -16.91 -0.78
CA VAL A 68 13.65 -16.78 0.34
C VAL A 68 13.21 -18.17 0.74
N THR A 69 13.53 -18.58 1.96
CA THR A 69 13.20 -19.90 2.50
C THR A 69 12.14 -19.73 3.59
N PHE A 70 11.08 -20.53 3.51
CA PHE A 70 10.03 -20.57 4.53
C PHE A 70 10.23 -21.82 5.37
N MET A 71 10.51 -21.65 6.66
CA MET A 71 10.39 -22.75 7.60
C MET A 71 8.92 -22.85 8.01
N LEU A 72 8.22 -23.84 7.46
CA LEU A 72 6.91 -24.22 7.99
C LEU A 72 7.13 -24.73 9.42
N PRO A 73 6.38 -24.21 10.42
CA PRO A 73 6.44 -24.80 11.75
C PRO A 73 6.11 -26.28 11.58
N ALA A 74 7.01 -27.16 12.03
CA ALA A 74 6.72 -28.58 12.08
C ALA A 74 5.41 -28.71 12.85
N VAL A 75 4.36 -29.18 12.18
CA VAL A 75 3.15 -29.62 12.86
C VAL A 75 3.62 -30.75 13.75
N VAL A 76 3.88 -30.44 15.02
CA VAL A 76 4.08 -31.44 16.05
C VAL A 76 2.72 -32.09 16.16
N SER A 77 2.49 -33.11 15.34
CA SER A 77 1.45 -34.09 15.58
C SER A 77 1.81 -34.70 16.92
N SER A 78 1.19 -34.21 17.99
CA SER A 78 1.33 -34.78 19.33
C SER A 78 1.00 -36.27 19.23
N PRO A 79 1.97 -37.18 19.45
CA PRO A 79 1.71 -38.60 19.44
C PRO A 79 1.25 -39.00 20.85
N ASP A 80 0.12 -38.48 21.31
CA ASP A 80 -0.49 -38.87 22.58
C ASP A 80 -1.98 -39.13 22.35
N ASP A 81 -2.31 -40.09 21.47
CA ASP A 81 -3.49 -40.94 21.67
C ASP A 81 -3.48 -42.18 20.75
N VAL A 82 -2.58 -43.13 21.01
CA VAL A 82 -2.83 -44.54 20.63
C VAL A 82 -2.34 -45.43 21.77
N THR A 83 -3.31 -45.86 22.57
CA THR A 83 -3.16 -46.92 23.56
C THR A 83 -2.53 -48.18 22.97
N ALA A 84 -1.48 -48.62 23.66
CA ALA A 84 -0.91 -49.96 23.77
C ALA A 84 -1.71 -51.15 23.17
N ASN A 85 -1.08 -51.85 22.22
CA ASN A 85 -0.83 -53.30 22.25
C ASN A 85 0.12 -53.70 21.11
N GLY A 86 1.33 -54.18 21.43
CA GLY A 86 2.25 -54.81 20.47
C GLY A 86 1.95 -56.32 20.27
N PRO A 87 2.87 -57.15 19.71
CA PRO A 87 4.14 -56.83 19.03
C PRO A 87 4.38 -57.58 17.68
N ASP A 88 5.33 -57.05 16.90
CA ASP A 88 6.35 -57.73 16.06
C ASP A 88 6.03 -58.52 14.76
N PRO A 89 7.02 -58.75 13.87
CA PRO A 89 6.95 -58.33 12.46
C PRO A 89 7.05 -59.49 11.45
N VAL A 90 6.52 -59.29 10.24
CA VAL A 90 6.84 -60.17 9.10
C VAL A 90 7.01 -59.33 7.84
N ALA A 91 8.19 -59.46 7.26
CA ALA A 91 8.52 -59.00 5.93
C ALA A 91 7.83 -59.89 4.89
N GLU A 92 7.05 -59.33 3.95
CA GLU A 92 6.88 -59.95 2.63
C GLU A 92 6.27 -58.99 1.58
N ILE A 93 7.12 -58.60 0.62
CA ILE A 93 6.93 -58.69 -0.85
C ILE A 93 5.61 -58.17 -1.48
N LEU A 94 5.80 -57.15 -2.32
CA LEU A 94 5.15 -56.85 -3.62
C LEU A 94 3.81 -57.55 -3.97
N GLN A 95 2.81 -56.74 -4.34
CA GLN A 95 2.21 -56.80 -5.69
C GLN A 95 1.27 -55.62 -5.98
N GLU A 96 1.45 -55.02 -7.16
CA GLU A 96 0.39 -54.30 -7.89
C GLU A 96 -0.83 -55.21 -8.06
N THR A 97 -2.03 -54.71 -7.76
CA THR A 97 -3.25 -55.21 -8.43
C THR A 97 -4.27 -54.08 -8.56
N THR A 98 -4.75 -53.98 -9.78
CA THR A 98 -5.72 -53.09 -10.38
C THR A 98 -7.15 -53.26 -9.84
N ALA A 99 -7.95 -52.19 -10.02
CA ALA A 99 -9.39 -52.15 -10.25
C ALA A 99 -10.37 -52.09 -9.06
N GLN A 100 -11.13 -50.98 -9.08
CA GLN A 100 -12.57 -50.85 -8.83
C GLN A 100 -13.23 -51.75 -7.78
N ASN A 101 -13.75 -51.13 -6.71
CA ASN A 101 -15.10 -51.46 -6.25
C ASN A 101 -15.75 -50.31 -5.48
N GLU A 102 -17.02 -50.05 -5.77
CA GLU A 102 -17.92 -49.26 -4.94
C GLU A 102 -18.00 -49.89 -3.53
N SER A 103 -17.83 -49.10 -2.48
CA SER A 103 -18.24 -49.50 -1.14
C SER A 103 -18.63 -48.28 -0.33
N ALA A 104 -19.81 -48.39 0.29
CA ALA A 104 -20.52 -47.36 1.01
C ALA A 104 -19.68 -46.77 2.15
N ALA A 105 -19.59 -45.44 2.19
CA ALA A 105 -19.11 -44.71 3.36
C ALA A 105 -20.14 -44.79 4.50
N PRO A 106 -19.74 -45.12 5.74
CA PRO A 106 -20.59 -44.97 6.92
C PRO A 106 -20.77 -43.47 7.26
N PRO A 107 -21.86 -43.09 7.96
CA PRO A 107 -22.12 -41.71 8.33
C PRO A 107 -21.08 -41.28 9.38
N ILE A 108 -20.25 -40.30 9.04
CA ILE A 108 -19.37 -39.63 9.99
C ILE A 108 -20.26 -38.81 10.91
N ALA A 109 -20.22 -39.19 12.18
CA ALA A 109 -20.95 -38.58 13.28
C ALA A 109 -20.64 -37.09 13.43
N ASP A 110 -21.69 -36.37 13.81
CA ASP A 110 -21.72 -34.96 14.16
C ASP A 110 -20.53 -34.53 15.02
N MET A 111 -19.60 -33.77 14.43
CA MET A 111 -18.63 -32.99 15.20
C MET A 111 -19.31 -31.71 15.69
N ASP A 112 -19.72 -31.79 16.95
CA ASP A 112 -19.75 -30.74 17.98
C ASP A 112 -19.58 -29.30 17.47
N ALA A 113 -20.70 -28.60 17.37
CA ALA A 113 -20.75 -27.17 17.14
C ALA A 113 -20.18 -26.43 18.35
N SER A 114 -18.89 -26.07 18.29
CA SER A 114 -18.31 -25.08 19.21
C SER A 114 -19.18 -23.82 19.20
N PRO A 115 -19.60 -23.30 20.37
CA PRO A 115 -20.42 -22.11 20.43
C PRO A 115 -19.64 -20.93 19.82
N ALA A 116 -20.21 -20.33 18.78
CA ALA A 116 -19.70 -19.11 18.17
C ALA A 116 -19.58 -18.03 19.25
N VAL A 117 -18.34 -17.70 19.62
CA VAL A 117 -18.05 -16.58 20.52
C VAL A 117 -18.53 -15.32 19.80
N ALA A 118 -19.57 -14.68 20.34
CA ALA A 118 -20.13 -13.46 19.78
C ALA A 118 -19.02 -12.42 19.59
N GLU A 119 -18.78 -12.02 18.35
CA GLU A 119 -17.79 -10.98 18.04
C GLU A 119 -18.24 -9.67 18.71
N PRO A 120 -17.37 -9.00 19.47
CA PRO A 120 -17.72 -7.73 20.10
C PRO A 120 -18.03 -6.69 19.02
N GLU A 121 -19.23 -6.09 19.08
CA GLU A 121 -19.65 -5.00 18.20
C GLU A 121 -18.85 -3.73 18.52
N TYR A 122 -17.78 -3.50 17.76
CA TYR A 122 -17.04 -2.24 17.80
C TYR A 122 -17.77 -1.16 17.00
N LYS A 123 -17.63 0.10 17.43
CA LYS A 123 -18.05 1.24 16.61
C LYS A 123 -17.20 1.31 15.35
N VAL A 124 -17.84 1.29 14.19
CA VAL A 124 -17.19 1.44 12.88
C VAL A 124 -17.57 2.80 12.29
N GLY A 125 -16.62 3.49 11.64
CA GLY A 125 -16.88 4.77 10.96
C GLY A 125 -15.99 5.92 11.42
N ARG A 126 -16.24 7.12 10.89
CA ARG A 126 -15.36 8.29 11.05
C ARG A 126 -15.06 8.60 12.53
N TRP A 127 -13.78 8.84 12.81
CA TRP A 127 -13.31 9.30 14.11
C TRP A 127 -13.77 10.74 14.37
N THR A 128 -14.45 10.92 15.49
CA THR A 128 -14.86 12.22 15.99
C THR A 128 -13.67 12.95 16.63
N ASP A 129 -13.73 14.29 16.66
CA ASP A 129 -12.67 15.09 17.29
C ASP A 129 -12.57 14.80 18.80
N GLU A 130 -13.67 14.41 19.43
CA GLU A 130 -13.71 14.01 20.84
C GLU A 130 -12.99 12.67 21.07
N GLU A 131 -13.23 11.67 20.21
CA GLU A 131 -12.47 10.41 20.24
C GLU A 131 -10.97 10.67 20.06
N LEU A 132 -10.58 11.55 19.13
CA LEU A 132 -9.18 11.89 18.92
C LEU A 132 -8.54 12.57 20.14
N ARG A 133 -9.26 13.49 20.80
CA ARG A 133 -8.80 14.10 22.06
C ARG A 133 -8.62 13.07 23.17
N MET A 134 -9.54 12.13 23.29
CA MET A 134 -9.43 11.04 24.27
C MET A 134 -8.23 10.13 23.98
N VAL A 135 -7.95 9.80 22.71
CA VAL A 135 -6.74 9.05 22.35
C VAL A 135 -5.49 9.84 22.73
N THR A 136 -5.38 11.11 22.34
CA THR A 136 -4.20 11.93 22.67
C THR A 136 -3.99 12.03 24.19
N ALA A 137 -5.04 12.27 24.96
CA ALA A 137 -4.97 12.30 26.42
C ALA A 137 -4.58 10.94 27.01
N ALA A 138 -5.10 9.83 26.47
CA ALA A 138 -4.77 8.50 26.94
C ALA A 138 -3.30 8.12 26.63
N VAL A 139 -2.79 8.50 25.47
CA VAL A 139 -1.38 8.32 25.10
C VAL A 139 -0.46 9.13 26.01
N ALA A 140 -0.81 10.38 26.31
CA ALA A 140 -0.05 11.21 27.25
C ALA A 140 -0.02 10.61 28.67
N ASN A 141 -1.06 9.85 29.05
CA ASN A 141 -1.14 9.10 30.31
C ASN A 141 -0.49 7.70 30.25
N GLY A 142 0.15 7.33 29.13
CA GLY A 142 0.82 6.04 28.97
C GLY A 142 -0.11 4.83 28.85
N LYS A 143 -1.40 5.03 28.53
CA LYS A 143 -2.34 3.92 28.33
C LYS A 143 -2.00 3.11 27.09
N THR A 144 -2.25 1.81 27.16
CA THR A 144 -2.03 0.86 26.07
C THR A 144 -3.15 0.89 25.04
N CYS A 145 -2.90 0.41 23.81
CA CYS A 145 -3.92 0.33 22.74
C CYS A 145 -5.18 -0.43 23.19
N LYS A 146 -4.99 -1.52 23.95
CA LYS A 146 -6.08 -2.37 24.45
C LYS A 146 -6.95 -1.66 25.49
N GLU A 147 -6.38 -0.81 26.34
CA GLU A 147 -7.17 -0.04 27.30
C GLU A 147 -7.98 1.06 26.59
N ILE A 148 -7.38 1.68 25.58
CA ILE A 148 -8.04 2.74 24.80
C ILE A 148 -9.15 2.16 23.92
N SER A 149 -8.96 0.97 23.35
CA SER A 149 -9.97 0.29 22.53
C SER A 149 -11.24 -0.02 23.33
N VAL A 150 -11.09 -0.49 24.56
CA VAL A 150 -12.21 -0.74 25.49
C VAL A 150 -12.95 0.55 25.84
N VAL A 151 -12.22 1.64 26.14
CA VAL A 151 -12.84 2.92 26.51
C VAL A 151 -13.62 3.56 25.36
N LEU A 152 -13.09 3.48 24.13
CA LEU A 152 -13.72 4.08 22.95
C LEU A 152 -14.73 3.17 22.26
N ASN A 153 -14.80 1.89 22.67
CA ASN A 153 -15.47 0.81 21.95
C ASN A 153 -15.09 0.78 20.46
N ARG A 154 -13.79 0.89 20.17
CA ARG A 154 -13.22 0.88 18.82
C ARG A 154 -12.24 -0.29 18.70
N SER A 155 -11.95 -0.74 17.47
CA SER A 155 -10.99 -1.82 17.26
C SER A 155 -9.58 -1.43 17.74
N GLU A 156 -8.85 -2.38 18.33
CA GLU A 156 -7.48 -2.16 18.81
C GLU A 156 -6.54 -1.72 17.69
N ILE A 157 -6.71 -2.29 16.49
CA ILE A 157 -5.95 -1.93 15.29
C ILE A 157 -6.20 -0.46 14.91
N GLY A 158 -7.47 -0.03 14.89
CA GLY A 158 -7.84 1.35 14.56
C GLY A 158 -7.23 2.36 15.54
N VAL A 159 -7.28 2.04 16.83
CA VAL A 159 -6.64 2.84 17.90
C VAL A 159 -5.12 2.92 17.70
N GLY A 160 -4.46 1.78 17.49
CA GLY A 160 -3.00 1.73 17.29
C GLY A 160 -2.53 2.59 16.10
N MET A 161 -3.28 2.56 15.00
CA MET A 161 -2.98 3.43 13.85
C MET A 161 -3.16 4.92 14.18
N LYS A 162 -4.18 5.30 14.96
CA LYS A 162 -4.37 6.69 15.38
C LYS A 162 -3.28 7.15 16.33
N MET A 163 -2.87 6.31 17.28
CA MET A 163 -1.73 6.60 18.15
C MET A 163 -0.46 6.84 17.33
N GLN A 164 -0.18 5.98 16.33
CA GLN A 164 0.97 6.18 15.44
C GLN A 164 0.85 7.46 14.61
N ALA A 165 -0.35 7.82 14.13
CA ALA A 165 -0.56 9.05 13.36
C ALA A 165 -0.36 10.31 14.22
N ILE A 166 -0.77 10.28 15.50
CA ILE A 166 -0.52 11.36 16.47
C ILE A 166 0.98 11.45 16.76
N ALA A 167 1.64 10.33 17.07
CA ALA A 167 3.07 10.28 17.31
C ALA A 167 3.89 10.80 16.11
N ARG A 168 3.48 10.50 14.87
CA ARG A 168 4.11 11.03 13.65
C ARG A 168 3.91 12.53 13.48
N LYS A 169 2.77 13.10 13.92
CA LYS A 169 2.53 14.55 13.88
C LYS A 169 3.37 15.28 14.94
N ASP A 170 3.48 14.69 16.13
CA ASP A 170 4.23 15.26 17.25
C ASP A 170 5.75 15.09 17.09
N ALA A 171 6.19 14.00 16.44
CA ALA A 171 7.59 13.75 16.10
C ALA A 171 8.11 14.58 14.91
N VAL A 172 7.38 15.58 14.44
CA VAL A 172 7.90 16.61 13.53
C VAL A 172 8.17 17.91 14.29
N PRO A 173 9.31 18.03 15.00
CA PRO A 173 9.85 19.32 15.39
C PRO A 173 10.77 19.86 14.28
N LEU A 174 10.39 21.04 13.76
CA LEU A 174 11.30 22.16 13.50
C LEU A 174 12.53 21.89 12.60
N VAL A 175 12.34 21.73 11.29
CA VAL A 175 13.28 22.38 10.35
C VAL A 175 12.82 23.84 10.21
N LYS A 176 13.11 24.63 11.25
CA LYS A 176 13.16 26.09 11.15
C LYS A 176 14.16 26.39 10.04
N LYS A 177 13.66 26.94 8.93
CA LYS A 177 14.50 27.52 7.88
C LYS A 177 15.43 28.51 8.56
N ALA A 178 16.72 28.20 8.56
CA ALA A 178 17.77 29.09 8.99
C ALA A 178 17.66 30.42 8.22
N ASP A 179 17.73 31.50 8.97
CA ASP A 179 17.77 32.88 8.53
C ASP A 179 18.81 33.09 7.42
N LYS A 180 18.37 33.74 6.35
CA LYS A 180 19.27 34.32 5.36
C LYS A 180 19.59 35.75 5.82
N PRO A 181 20.86 36.15 5.98
CA PRO A 181 21.20 37.45 6.52
C PRO A 181 20.87 38.57 5.53
N ALA A 182 20.51 39.70 6.13
CA ALA A 182 20.17 40.96 5.50
C ALA A 182 21.27 41.49 4.57
N ALA A 183 20.85 42.07 3.45
CA ALA A 183 21.60 43.09 2.75
C ALA A 183 20.63 44.24 2.40
N ASP A 184 20.85 45.36 3.06
CA ASP A 184 20.27 46.68 2.80
C ASP A 184 20.38 47.10 1.33
N LYS A 185 19.33 47.75 0.81
CA LYS A 185 19.37 49.18 0.39
C LYS A 185 18.02 49.63 -0.22
N VAL A 186 17.40 50.60 0.45
CA VAL A 186 16.33 51.53 0.01
C VAL A 186 16.98 52.69 -0.81
N PRO A 187 16.30 53.75 -1.35
CA PRO A 187 14.85 54.04 -1.53
C PRO A 187 14.44 54.85 -2.82
N LYS A 188 13.13 55.19 -2.88
CA LYS A 188 12.40 56.27 -3.62
C LYS A 188 11.79 55.83 -4.97
N SER A 189 10.55 56.17 -5.36
CA SER A 189 9.76 57.37 -5.04
C SER A 189 8.24 57.22 -5.36
N ALA A 190 7.44 58.04 -4.66
CA ALA A 190 6.24 58.79 -5.10
C ALA A 190 4.94 58.09 -5.59
N VAL A 191 3.99 57.97 -4.65
CA VAL A 191 2.64 58.57 -4.61
C VAL A 191 1.80 58.66 -5.91
N LYS A 192 0.60 58.05 -5.87
CA LYS A 192 -0.70 58.72 -6.11
C LYS A 192 -1.87 57.90 -5.51
N PRO A 193 -2.81 58.55 -4.78
CA PRO A 193 -4.08 57.96 -4.37
C PRO A 193 -5.24 58.44 -5.26
N MET A 194 -6.19 57.56 -5.55
CA MET A 194 -7.61 57.82 -5.91
C MET A 194 -8.27 56.44 -6.02
N GLN A 195 -9.01 56.00 -5.01
CA GLN A 195 -10.46 56.16 -4.85
C GLN A 195 -11.33 55.56 -5.97
N ASP A 196 -12.18 54.67 -5.49
CA ASP A 196 -13.57 54.41 -5.86
C ASP A 196 -13.96 53.32 -6.88
N GLU A 197 -14.74 52.41 -6.28
CA GLU A 197 -15.96 51.76 -6.76
C GLU A 197 -15.92 50.58 -7.74
N VAL A 198 -16.29 49.44 -7.14
CA VAL A 198 -17.37 48.53 -7.53
C VAL A 198 -17.37 48.07 -8.99
N LYS A 199 -16.93 46.82 -9.17
CA LYS A 199 -17.67 45.84 -9.97
C LYS A 199 -17.42 44.43 -9.43
N GLN A 200 -18.36 43.97 -8.61
CA GLN A 200 -18.55 42.55 -8.29
C GLN A 200 -18.77 41.78 -9.60
N LYS A 201 -17.69 41.23 -10.15
CA LYS A 201 -17.76 40.22 -11.19
C LYS A 201 -18.00 38.89 -10.49
N LYS A 202 -19.27 38.45 -10.43
CA LYS A 202 -19.63 37.05 -10.19
C LYS A 202 -18.88 36.21 -11.23
N ARG A 203 -17.69 35.74 -10.89
CA ARG A 203 -17.09 34.56 -11.51
C ARG A 203 -17.85 33.39 -10.92
N ALA A 204 -18.91 33.00 -11.61
CA ALA A 204 -19.29 31.60 -11.59
C ALA A 204 -18.06 30.86 -12.13
N ASP A 205 -17.32 30.20 -11.24
CA ASP A 205 -16.39 29.16 -11.63
C ASP A 205 -17.22 28.03 -12.23
N SER A 206 -17.57 28.21 -13.50
CA SER A 206 -17.94 27.11 -14.38
C SER A 206 -16.71 26.23 -14.48
N VAL A 207 -16.66 25.24 -13.59
CA VAL A 207 -15.82 24.06 -13.74
C VAL A 207 -15.93 23.63 -15.21
N PRO A 208 -14.81 23.53 -15.95
CA PRO A 208 -14.87 23.06 -17.32
C PRO A 208 -15.48 21.66 -17.27
N LYS A 209 -16.71 21.53 -17.75
CA LYS A 209 -17.35 20.24 -18.00
C LYS A 209 -16.56 19.63 -19.14
N VAL A 210 -15.46 18.95 -18.82
CA VAL A 210 -14.64 18.20 -19.77
C VAL A 210 -15.59 17.21 -20.43
N SER A 211 -16.01 17.54 -21.65
CA SER A 211 -16.84 16.68 -22.46
C SER A 211 -16.08 15.39 -22.71
N GLU A 212 -16.69 14.24 -22.42
CA GLU A 212 -16.11 12.89 -22.55
C GLU A 212 -15.47 12.61 -23.93
N GLN A 213 -15.78 13.43 -24.94
CA GLN A 213 -15.22 13.40 -26.28
C GLN A 213 -13.71 13.72 -26.37
N SER A 214 -13.08 14.30 -25.34
CA SER A 214 -11.63 14.58 -25.34
C SER A 214 -10.78 13.44 -24.76
N LEU A 215 -11.38 12.30 -24.40
CA LEU A 215 -10.66 11.19 -23.78
C LEU A 215 -9.90 10.33 -24.81
N SER A 216 -8.67 9.95 -24.45
CA SER A 216 -7.87 8.96 -25.18
C SER A 216 -8.64 7.64 -25.33
N SER A 217 -8.30 6.82 -26.33
CA SER A 217 -8.87 5.48 -26.50
C SER A 217 -8.73 4.62 -25.25
N GLU A 218 -7.59 4.70 -24.58
CA GLU A 218 -7.33 4.01 -23.32
C GLU A 218 -8.19 4.52 -22.17
N ASP A 219 -8.41 5.84 -22.10
CA ASP A 219 -9.26 6.43 -21.07
C ASP A 219 -10.72 6.05 -21.27
N ARG A 220 -11.18 5.99 -22.52
CA ARG A 220 -12.50 5.48 -22.86
C ARG A 220 -12.67 4.02 -22.44
N ALA A 221 -11.66 3.18 -22.67
CA ALA A 221 -11.71 1.78 -22.22
C ALA A 221 -11.84 1.66 -20.69
N VAL A 222 -11.11 2.47 -19.93
CA VAL A 222 -11.27 2.52 -18.46
C VAL A 222 -12.65 3.04 -18.07
N ASN A 223 -13.17 4.06 -18.76
CA ASN A 223 -14.51 4.59 -18.49
C ASN A 223 -15.58 3.52 -18.72
N THR A 224 -15.54 2.83 -19.85
CA THR A 224 -16.46 1.72 -20.17
C THR A 224 -16.37 0.60 -19.14
N HIS A 225 -15.15 0.24 -18.70
CA HIS A 225 -14.96 -0.75 -17.64
C HIS A 225 -15.64 -0.32 -16.34
N LEU A 226 -15.45 0.93 -15.91
CA LEU A 226 -16.08 1.47 -14.70
C LEU A 226 -17.61 1.49 -14.79
N ASP A 227 -18.18 1.69 -15.97
CA ASP A 227 -19.64 1.57 -16.17
C ASP A 227 -20.11 0.12 -16.09
N ALA A 228 -19.33 -0.83 -16.60
CA ALA A 228 -19.64 -2.26 -16.51
C ALA A 228 -19.57 -2.78 -15.07
N VAL A 229 -18.64 -2.27 -14.25
CA VAL A 229 -18.56 -2.59 -12.81
C VAL A 229 -19.82 -2.15 -12.06
N GLY A 230 -20.43 -1.03 -12.48
CA GLY A 230 -21.67 -0.52 -11.90
C GLY A 230 -21.56 -0.13 -10.42
N TYR A 231 -22.70 0.27 -9.85
CA TYR A 231 -22.81 0.68 -8.45
C TYR A 231 -23.94 -0.11 -7.77
N SER A 232 -23.58 -1.12 -6.98
CA SER A 232 -24.48 -1.89 -6.13
C SER A 232 -24.04 -1.79 -4.67
N GLY A 233 -24.87 -2.23 -3.71
CA GLY A 233 -24.45 -2.35 -2.30
C GLY A 233 -23.99 -1.05 -1.64
N GLY A 234 -24.51 0.11 -2.05
CA GLY A 234 -24.11 1.40 -1.47
C GLY A 234 -22.74 1.92 -1.94
N TRP A 235 -22.16 1.33 -2.99
CA TRP A 235 -21.01 1.88 -3.70
C TRP A 235 -21.39 3.11 -4.54
N SER A 236 -20.45 4.04 -4.67
CA SER A 236 -20.64 5.27 -5.43
C SER A 236 -19.33 5.70 -6.10
N LYS A 237 -19.43 6.61 -7.07
CA LYS A 237 -18.26 7.22 -7.74
C LYS A 237 -17.26 7.82 -6.75
N ILE A 238 -17.77 8.45 -5.69
CA ILE A 238 -16.96 9.08 -4.64
C ILE A 238 -16.23 8.00 -3.82
N LYS A 239 -16.96 6.95 -3.40
CA LYS A 239 -16.37 5.84 -2.64
C LYS A 239 -15.30 5.10 -3.45
N ASP A 240 -15.53 4.85 -4.74
CA ASP A 240 -14.54 4.22 -5.62
C ASP A 240 -13.26 5.06 -5.74
N PHE A 241 -13.41 6.39 -5.84
CA PHE A 241 -12.27 7.31 -5.82
C PHE A 241 -11.53 7.27 -4.49
N GLU A 242 -12.24 7.27 -3.35
CA GLU A 242 -11.64 7.19 -2.02
C GLU A 242 -10.86 5.89 -1.79
N VAL A 243 -11.42 4.75 -2.21
CA VAL A 243 -10.75 3.45 -2.16
C VAL A 243 -9.44 3.50 -2.95
N LEU A 244 -9.50 3.91 -4.21
CA LEU A 244 -8.32 3.93 -5.06
C LEU A 244 -7.27 4.94 -4.57
N ALA A 245 -7.69 6.14 -4.18
CA ALA A 245 -6.80 7.18 -3.69
C ALA A 245 -6.15 6.83 -2.35
N GLY A 246 -6.88 6.16 -1.45
CA GLY A 246 -6.34 5.68 -0.18
C GLY A 246 -5.27 4.61 -0.38
N LEU A 247 -5.58 3.59 -1.17
CA LEU A 247 -4.68 2.46 -1.40
C LEU A 247 -3.43 2.86 -2.21
N VAL A 248 -3.57 3.71 -3.23
CA VAL A 248 -2.40 4.20 -4.00
C VAL A 248 -1.48 5.09 -3.16
N LYS A 249 -2.00 5.75 -2.11
CA LYS A 249 -1.18 6.49 -1.13
C LYS A 249 -0.52 5.57 -0.09
N GLY A 250 -0.68 4.26 -0.19
CA GLY A 250 -0.13 3.29 0.74
C GLY A 250 -0.91 3.18 2.06
N LYS A 251 -2.17 3.64 2.13
CA LYS A 251 -3.02 3.32 3.29
C LYS A 251 -3.37 1.83 3.28
N ALA A 252 -3.38 1.21 4.45
CA ALA A 252 -3.88 -0.15 4.60
C ALA A 252 -5.39 -0.21 4.29
N ALA A 253 -5.85 -1.31 3.68
CA ALA A 253 -7.26 -1.49 3.31
C ALA A 253 -8.21 -1.37 4.52
N ALA A 254 -7.80 -1.93 5.67
CA ALA A 254 -8.59 -1.84 6.91
C ALA A 254 -8.80 -0.39 7.38
N LEU A 255 -7.81 0.48 7.19
CA LEU A 255 -7.93 1.90 7.54
C LEU A 255 -8.89 2.63 6.59
N VAL A 256 -8.80 2.33 5.29
CA VAL A 256 -9.72 2.88 4.29
C VAL A 256 -11.16 2.43 4.57
N ALA A 257 -11.33 1.15 4.93
CA ALA A 257 -12.61 0.57 5.30
C ALA A 257 -13.23 1.25 6.54
N ASP A 258 -12.44 1.44 7.60
CA ASP A 258 -12.88 2.16 8.81
C ASP A 258 -13.24 3.63 8.52
N GLU A 259 -12.42 4.34 7.73
CA GLU A 259 -12.70 5.73 7.33
C GLU A 259 -14.02 5.86 6.55
N MET A 260 -14.36 4.85 5.73
CA MET A 260 -15.55 4.82 4.87
C MET A 260 -16.77 4.17 5.54
N GLY A 261 -16.61 3.52 6.69
CA GLY A 261 -17.67 2.76 7.34
C GLY A 261 -18.15 1.55 6.53
N VAL A 262 -17.23 0.84 5.87
CA VAL A 262 -17.51 -0.38 5.09
C VAL A 262 -16.62 -1.52 5.56
N GLU A 263 -16.93 -2.76 5.18
CA GLU A 263 -16.10 -3.91 5.54
C GLU A 263 -14.76 -3.89 4.79
N THR A 264 -13.70 -4.42 5.40
CA THR A 264 -12.38 -4.51 4.75
C THR A 264 -12.41 -5.42 3.53
N GLY A 265 -13.15 -6.53 3.59
CA GLY A 265 -13.33 -7.44 2.45
C GLY A 265 -13.98 -6.76 1.24
N ASP A 266 -14.95 -5.88 1.49
CA ASP A 266 -15.63 -5.08 0.47
C ASP A 266 -14.67 -4.10 -0.22
N VAL A 267 -13.79 -3.42 0.54
CA VAL A 267 -12.78 -2.51 -0.02
C VAL A 267 -11.82 -3.25 -0.94
N VAL A 268 -11.32 -4.42 -0.51
CA VAL A 268 -10.37 -5.22 -1.29
C VAL A 268 -11.03 -5.76 -2.56
N THR A 269 -12.25 -6.29 -2.43
CA THR A 269 -13.04 -6.81 -3.55
C THR A 269 -13.33 -5.69 -4.56
N ARG A 270 -13.74 -4.51 -4.07
CA ARG A 270 -14.01 -3.36 -4.91
C ARG A 270 -12.75 -2.85 -5.61
N PHE A 271 -11.63 -2.75 -4.91
CA PHE A 271 -10.37 -2.34 -5.53
C PHE A 271 -9.94 -3.28 -6.66
N ARG A 272 -10.07 -4.60 -6.47
CA ARG A 272 -9.78 -5.59 -7.52
C ARG A 272 -10.71 -5.46 -8.72
N ALA A 273 -11.99 -5.18 -8.49
CA ALA A 273 -12.95 -4.94 -9.57
C ALA A 273 -12.62 -3.65 -10.36
N LEU A 274 -12.17 -2.59 -9.68
CA LEU A 274 -11.80 -1.32 -10.31
C LEU A 274 -10.47 -1.39 -11.07
N ASN A 275 -9.46 -2.05 -10.48
CA ASN A 275 -8.10 -2.11 -11.01
C ASN A 275 -7.79 -3.47 -11.63
N THR A 276 -8.07 -3.61 -12.93
CA THR A 276 -7.87 -4.86 -13.68
C THR A 276 -6.40 -5.15 -14.03
N LYS A 277 -5.52 -4.15 -13.91
CA LYS A 277 -4.09 -4.27 -14.22
C LYS A 277 -3.24 -3.92 -13.00
N VAL A 278 -3.29 -4.77 -11.99
CA VAL A 278 -2.48 -4.62 -10.76
C VAL A 278 -0.99 -4.58 -11.14
N GLY A 279 -0.27 -3.53 -10.68
CA GLY A 279 1.14 -3.31 -10.98
C GLY A 279 1.42 -2.37 -12.16
N ASP A 280 0.44 -2.07 -13.01
CA ASP A 280 0.60 -1.08 -14.09
C ASP A 280 0.34 0.34 -13.55
N MET A 281 1.42 1.06 -13.26
CA MET A 281 1.38 2.45 -12.77
C MET A 281 0.68 3.41 -13.74
N GLY A 282 0.79 3.17 -15.05
CA GLY A 282 0.13 3.99 -16.07
C GLY A 282 -1.38 3.77 -16.03
N HIS A 283 -1.83 2.53 -15.91
CA HIS A 283 -3.24 2.21 -15.72
C HIS A 283 -3.79 2.79 -14.42
N GLN A 284 -3.10 2.64 -13.29
CA GLN A 284 -3.53 3.20 -12.01
C GLN A 284 -3.65 4.73 -12.05
N THR A 285 -2.71 5.42 -12.69
CA THR A 285 -2.75 6.88 -12.86
C THR A 285 -3.95 7.33 -13.69
N ARG A 286 -4.24 6.63 -14.80
CA ARG A 286 -5.42 6.89 -15.64
C ARG A 286 -6.72 6.62 -14.87
N LEU A 287 -6.78 5.51 -14.14
CA LEU A 287 -7.94 5.12 -13.34
C LEU A 287 -8.25 6.18 -12.26
N LEU A 288 -7.23 6.65 -11.53
CA LEU A 288 -7.37 7.75 -10.56
C LEU A 288 -7.91 9.03 -11.19
N ARG A 289 -7.38 9.41 -12.37
CA ARG A 289 -7.83 10.60 -13.09
C ARG A 289 -9.31 10.48 -13.51
N ILE A 290 -9.72 9.33 -14.04
CA ILE A 290 -11.10 9.10 -14.49
C ILE A 290 -12.06 9.04 -13.31
N LEU A 291 -11.70 8.35 -12.23
CA LEU A 291 -12.51 8.32 -11.02
C LEU A 291 -12.65 9.71 -10.39
N ARG A 292 -11.59 10.52 -10.38
CA ARG A 292 -11.65 11.92 -9.93
C ARG A 292 -12.65 12.72 -10.77
N MET A 293 -12.57 12.63 -12.10
CA MET A 293 -13.53 13.30 -13.00
C MET A 293 -14.97 12.82 -12.75
N ARG A 294 -15.19 11.52 -12.58
CA ARG A 294 -16.51 10.94 -12.29
C ARG A 294 -17.05 11.36 -10.93
N ALA A 295 -16.20 11.48 -9.92
CA ALA A 295 -16.57 11.92 -8.58
C ALA A 295 -16.83 13.43 -8.50
N GLY A 296 -16.38 14.22 -9.49
CA GLY A 296 -16.51 15.67 -9.50
C GLY A 296 -15.57 16.38 -8.52
N VAL A 297 -14.39 15.79 -8.25
CA VAL A 297 -13.37 16.27 -7.29
C VAL A 297 -12.15 16.84 -8.01
#